data_AF-A0AA35QES1-F1
#
_entry.id   AF-A0AA35QES1-F1
#
_cell.length_a   1.000
_cell.length_b   1.000
_cell.length_c   1.000
_cell.angle_alpha   90.00
_cell.angle_beta   90.00
_cell.angle_gamma   90.00
#
_symmetry.space_group_name_H-M   'P 1'
#
loop_
_entity.id
_entity.type
_entity.pdbx_description
1 polymer ?
#
loop_
_entity_poly.entity_id
_entity_poly.type
_entity_poly.pdbx_seq_one_letter_code
_entity_poly.pdbx_strand_id
1 'polypeptide(L)'
;MQKRRIVYVNQVQLTVPLDPVMWYKPRRALRGPGQVAIPKVASNNFPDFEGELVIVTSKDALNVSVEDAPGYILGYTVGNDLTARGYQDPKRGGHQFTRCKAFDGFAPLGPVLANAQSFGDTASKRIVTKVNGKTFQDSDCDLIHDAATLVSFLSQGTTLPAGSMIMTGSPPGIGYFSNPQYQLRDGDVVSVEISGIGTLLNTMVFE
;
A
#
# COMPACT_ATOMS: atom_id res chain seq x y z
N MET A 1 2.72 -19.28 -9.02
CA MET A 1 2.51 -17.82 -9.23
C MET A 1 3.52 -16.99 -8.44
N GLN A 2 3.98 -17.44 -7.26
CA GLN A 2 5.17 -16.96 -6.52
C GLN A 2 6.43 -16.65 -7.38
N LYS A 3 6.62 -17.39 -8.50
CA LYS A 3 7.72 -17.18 -9.46
C LYS A 3 7.77 -15.76 -10.07
N ARG A 4 6.64 -15.07 -10.32
CA ARG A 4 6.67 -13.74 -10.98
C ARG A 4 7.10 -12.60 -10.05
N ARG A 5 6.84 -12.69 -8.74
CA ARG A 5 7.30 -11.71 -7.75
C ARG A 5 8.72 -12.00 -7.25
N ILE A 6 9.12 -13.28 -7.15
CA ILE A 6 10.55 -13.62 -7.04
C ILE A 6 11.31 -13.02 -8.22
N VAL A 7 10.75 -13.06 -9.45
CA VAL A 7 11.36 -12.40 -10.61
C VAL A 7 11.44 -10.89 -10.44
N TYR A 8 10.42 -10.20 -9.91
CA TYR A 8 10.51 -8.75 -9.64
C TYR A 8 11.53 -8.41 -8.55
N VAL A 9 11.47 -9.11 -7.43
CA VAL A 9 12.41 -8.96 -6.31
C VAL A 9 13.85 -9.23 -6.78
N ASN A 10 14.05 -10.23 -7.65
CA ASN A 10 15.32 -10.49 -8.31
C ASN A 10 15.70 -9.42 -9.36
N GLN A 11 14.73 -8.81 -10.05
CA GLN A 11 14.97 -7.71 -11.01
C GLN A 11 15.47 -6.44 -10.32
N VAL A 12 15.05 -6.19 -9.07
CA VAL A 12 15.58 -5.11 -8.22
C VAL A 12 16.70 -5.59 -7.27
N GLN A 13 17.18 -6.83 -7.42
CA GLN A 13 18.20 -7.46 -6.56
C GLN A 13 17.92 -7.38 -5.06
N LEU A 14 16.65 -7.29 -4.66
CA LEU A 14 16.28 -7.36 -3.26
C LEU A 14 16.19 -8.84 -2.87
N THR A 15 16.56 -9.18 -1.64
CA THR A 15 16.20 -10.47 -1.04
C THR A 15 14.82 -10.33 -0.41
N VAL A 16 13.91 -11.29 -0.63
CA VAL A 16 12.65 -11.33 0.13
C VAL A 16 13.03 -11.62 1.58
N PRO A 17 12.77 -10.72 2.54
CA PRO A 17 13.05 -10.99 3.95
C PRO A 17 12.16 -12.13 4.46
N LEU A 18 12.62 -12.86 5.47
CA LEU A 18 11.82 -13.92 6.10
C LEU A 18 10.60 -13.35 6.82
N ASP A 19 10.79 -12.21 7.48
CA ASP A 19 9.74 -11.51 8.23
C ASP A 19 9.18 -10.33 7.43
N PRO A 20 7.89 -9.99 7.59
CA PRO A 20 7.31 -8.78 7.02
C PRO A 20 8.11 -7.53 7.43
N VAL A 21 8.51 -6.72 6.44
CA VAL A 21 9.12 -5.41 6.69
C VAL A 21 8.00 -4.40 6.96
N MET A 22 8.17 -3.59 8.01
CA MET A 22 7.16 -2.62 8.40
C MET A 22 7.72 -1.22 8.60
N TRP A 23 6.87 -0.24 8.34
CA TRP A 23 7.02 1.16 8.72
C TRP A 23 5.64 1.71 9.06
N TYR A 24 5.59 2.93 9.60
CA TYR A 24 4.34 3.53 10.07
C TYR A 24 3.96 4.76 9.24
N LYS A 25 2.67 4.93 8.98
CA LYS A 25 2.10 6.19 8.46
C LYS A 25 1.22 6.78 9.56
N PRO A 26 1.43 8.05 9.98
CA PRO A 26 0.66 8.68 11.03
C PRO A 26 -0.79 8.90 10.60
N ARG A 27 -1.69 9.06 11.57
CA ARG A 27 -3.12 9.32 11.32
C ARG A 27 -3.37 10.48 10.36
N ARG A 28 -2.48 11.49 10.35
CA ARG A 28 -2.55 12.64 9.44
C ARG A 28 -2.28 12.30 7.97
N ALA A 29 -1.62 11.19 7.69
CA ALA A 29 -1.46 10.69 6.33
C ALA A 29 -2.80 10.20 5.74
N LEU A 30 -3.78 9.83 6.57
CA LEU A 30 -5.06 9.32 6.09
C LEU A 30 -5.78 10.33 5.20
N ARG A 31 -6.24 9.87 4.04
CA ARG A 31 -7.07 10.63 3.12
C ARG A 31 -8.11 9.73 2.45
N GLY A 32 -9.23 10.30 2.03
CA GLY A 32 -10.22 9.59 1.22
C GLY A 32 -9.97 9.74 -0.29
N PRO A 33 -10.92 9.33 -1.13
CA PRO A 33 -10.96 9.68 -2.54
C PRO A 33 -10.96 11.20 -2.77
N GLY A 34 -10.51 11.63 -3.95
CA GLY A 34 -10.45 13.03 -4.37
C GLY A 34 -9.06 13.65 -4.20
N GLN A 35 -9.01 14.96 -3.93
CA GLN A 35 -7.76 15.71 -3.94
C GLN A 35 -6.83 15.33 -2.78
N VAL A 36 -5.54 15.16 -3.12
CA VAL A 36 -4.44 14.92 -2.19
C VAL A 36 -3.39 16.01 -2.39
N ALA A 37 -3.09 16.76 -1.32
CA ALA A 37 -2.04 17.75 -1.34
C ALA A 37 -0.66 17.07 -1.36
N ILE A 38 0.23 17.51 -2.25
CA ILE A 38 1.61 17.06 -2.32
C ILE A 38 2.50 18.21 -1.85
N PRO A 39 3.07 18.11 -0.64
CA PRO A 39 3.82 19.22 -0.08
C PRO A 39 5.11 19.45 -0.86
N LYS A 40 5.61 20.70 -0.86
CA LYS A 40 6.84 21.10 -1.60
C LYS A 40 8.03 20.18 -1.36
N VAL A 41 8.16 19.74 -0.12
CA VAL A 41 9.22 18.82 0.29
C VAL A 41 9.08 17.44 -0.38
N ALA A 42 7.87 16.96 -0.66
CA ALA A 42 7.65 15.72 -1.38
C ALA A 42 7.74 15.90 -2.90
N SER A 43 7.16 16.98 -3.45
CA SER A 43 7.22 17.27 -4.89
C SER A 43 8.65 17.45 -5.40
N ASN A 44 9.53 18.03 -4.59
CA ASN A 44 10.97 18.15 -4.88
C ASN A 44 11.76 16.85 -4.70
N ASN A 45 11.12 15.76 -4.28
CA ASN A 45 11.78 14.49 -3.92
C ASN A 45 11.11 13.29 -4.59
N PHE A 46 10.69 13.43 -5.85
CA PHE A 46 10.11 12.36 -6.67
C PHE A 46 8.88 11.72 -5.98
N PRO A 47 7.72 12.39 -6.03
CA PRO A 47 6.48 11.81 -5.54
C PRO A 47 6.06 10.66 -6.46
N ASP A 48 5.66 9.53 -5.86
CA ASP A 48 5.34 8.29 -6.55
C ASP A 48 4.09 7.64 -5.93
N PHE A 49 3.46 6.75 -6.71
CA PHE A 49 2.26 6.00 -6.34
C PHE A 49 2.58 4.52 -6.08
N GLU A 50 1.78 3.90 -5.23
CA GLU A 50 1.88 2.48 -4.87
C GLU A 50 0.48 1.96 -4.59
N GLY A 51 -0.16 1.30 -5.56
CA GLY A 51 -1.48 0.73 -5.35
C GLY A 51 -1.41 -0.50 -4.44
N GLU A 52 -2.21 -0.53 -3.37
CA GLU A 52 -2.19 -1.61 -2.39
C GLU A 52 -3.59 -2.09 -1.99
N LEU A 53 -3.69 -3.37 -1.63
CA LEU A 53 -4.79 -3.87 -0.80
C LEU A 53 -4.55 -3.43 0.64
N VAL A 54 -5.61 -3.08 1.36
CA VAL A 54 -5.51 -2.64 2.74
C VAL A 54 -6.46 -3.45 3.62
N ILE A 55 -5.92 -4.06 4.67
CA ILE A 55 -6.68 -4.80 5.69
C ILE A 55 -7.16 -3.81 6.74
N VAL A 56 -8.42 -3.91 7.17
CA VAL A 56 -8.94 -3.16 8.32
C VAL A 56 -9.27 -4.13 9.45
N THR A 57 -8.76 -3.90 10.65
CA THR A 57 -9.04 -4.77 11.81
C THR A 57 -10.41 -4.51 12.43
N SER A 58 -11.09 -5.55 12.91
CA SER A 58 -12.43 -5.46 13.52
C SER A 58 -12.41 -5.22 15.02
N LYS A 59 -11.34 -5.63 15.71
CA LYS A 59 -11.16 -5.56 17.16
C LYS A 59 -9.67 -5.56 17.50
N ASP A 60 -9.34 -5.22 18.74
CA ASP A 60 -7.97 -5.26 19.24
C ASP A 60 -7.39 -6.67 19.13
N ALA A 61 -6.20 -6.78 18.55
CA ALA A 61 -5.46 -8.03 18.38
C ALA A 61 -4.16 -7.98 19.19
N LEU A 62 -3.93 -8.96 20.07
CA LEU A 62 -2.68 -9.12 20.81
C LEU A 62 -2.31 -10.61 20.82
N ASN A 63 -1.11 -10.93 20.34
CA ASN A 63 -0.58 -12.29 20.23
C ASN A 63 -1.54 -13.27 19.53
N VAL A 64 -2.20 -12.80 18.46
CA VAL A 64 -3.18 -13.59 17.72
C VAL A 64 -2.46 -14.62 16.84
N SER A 65 -2.94 -15.87 16.86
CA SER A 65 -2.44 -16.95 16.00
C SER A 65 -2.79 -16.69 14.53
N VAL A 66 -2.09 -17.32 13.58
CA VAL A 66 -2.44 -17.19 12.15
C VAL A 66 -3.84 -17.77 11.89
N GLU A 67 -4.20 -18.83 12.60
CA GLU A 67 -5.47 -19.53 12.50
C GLU A 67 -6.64 -18.67 12.99
N ASP A 68 -6.45 -17.87 14.04
CA ASP A 68 -7.47 -17.00 14.62
C ASP A 68 -7.55 -15.64 13.91
N ALA A 69 -6.48 -15.21 13.23
CA ALA A 69 -6.36 -13.91 12.58
C ALA A 69 -7.52 -13.54 11.63
N PRO A 70 -8.12 -14.46 10.85
CA PRO A 70 -9.29 -14.15 10.02
C PRO A 70 -10.45 -13.53 10.81
N GLY A 71 -10.65 -13.91 12.07
CA GLY A 71 -11.69 -13.37 12.94
C GLY A 71 -11.43 -11.93 13.43
N TYR A 72 -10.25 -11.38 13.14
CA TYR A 72 -9.86 -10.01 13.47
C TYR A 72 -9.87 -9.08 12.25
N ILE A 73 -10.22 -9.59 11.06
CA ILE A 73 -10.30 -8.80 9.83
C ILE A 73 -11.75 -8.32 9.63
N LEU A 74 -11.96 -7.01 9.71
CA LEU A 74 -13.26 -6.39 9.40
C LEU A 74 -13.56 -6.46 7.90
N GLY A 75 -12.54 -6.21 7.09
CA GLY A 75 -12.67 -6.14 5.65
C GLY A 75 -11.42 -5.59 4.98
N TYR A 76 -11.59 -5.31 3.70
CA TYR A 76 -10.54 -4.81 2.83
C TYR A 76 -10.95 -3.51 2.13
N THR A 77 -10.00 -2.63 1.91
CA THR A 77 -10.17 -1.43 1.09
C THR A 77 -9.00 -1.27 0.13
N VAL A 78 -9.06 -0.29 -0.78
CA VAL A 78 -7.95 0.06 -1.67
C VAL A 78 -7.13 1.16 -1.01
N GLY A 79 -5.81 1.10 -1.17
CA GLY A 79 -4.89 2.15 -0.73
C GLY A 79 -3.95 2.61 -1.83
N ASN A 80 -3.43 3.82 -1.66
CA ASN A 80 -2.30 4.34 -2.43
C ASN A 80 -1.17 4.74 -1.46
N ASP A 81 -0.09 3.97 -1.35
CA ASP A 81 1.04 4.29 -0.47
C ASP A 81 1.97 5.34 -1.12
N LEU A 82 1.49 6.58 -1.15
CA LEU A 82 2.24 7.70 -1.73
C LEU A 82 3.61 7.83 -1.06
N THR A 83 4.62 8.04 -1.91
CA THR A 83 6.02 7.99 -1.48
C THR A 83 6.84 9.11 -2.11
N ALA A 84 7.61 9.85 -1.32
CA ALA A 84 8.64 10.76 -1.81
C ALA A 84 9.99 10.04 -1.92
N ARG A 85 10.28 9.44 -3.08
CA ARG A 85 11.41 8.49 -3.27
C ARG A 85 12.77 9.06 -2.93
N GLY A 86 12.96 10.37 -3.07
CA GLY A 86 14.20 11.04 -2.67
C GLY A 86 14.57 10.81 -1.19
N TYR A 87 13.59 10.68 -0.29
CA TYR A 87 13.83 10.36 1.12
C TYR A 87 13.94 8.85 1.40
N GLN A 88 13.60 8.00 0.43
CA GLN A 88 13.69 6.54 0.56
C GLN A 88 15.10 6.02 0.26
N ASP A 89 15.93 6.79 -0.43
CA ASP A 89 17.34 6.46 -0.69
C ASP A 89 18.04 6.08 0.63
N PRO A 90 18.66 4.89 0.74
CA PRO A 90 19.40 4.48 1.93
C PRO A 90 20.43 5.50 2.43
N LYS A 91 21.08 6.25 1.53
CA LYS A 91 22.06 7.28 1.89
C LYS A 91 21.44 8.47 2.63
N ARG A 92 20.12 8.67 2.50
CA ARG A 92 19.36 9.75 3.13
C ARG A 92 18.45 9.25 4.25
N GLY A 93 17.75 8.15 4.01
CA GLY A 93 16.74 7.60 4.90
C GLY A 93 17.24 6.50 5.84
N GLY A 94 18.48 6.01 5.69
CA GLY A 94 19.03 4.97 6.57
C GLY A 94 18.21 3.68 6.57
N HIS A 95 17.64 3.30 5.43
CA HIS A 95 16.70 2.18 5.27
C HIS A 95 15.38 2.33 6.07
N GLN A 96 15.05 3.53 6.56
CA GLN A 96 13.78 3.84 7.22
C GLN A 96 12.83 4.54 6.25
N PHE A 97 11.60 4.04 6.12
CA PHE A 97 10.66 4.53 5.10
C PHE A 97 9.51 5.38 5.67
N THR A 98 9.37 5.48 6.99
CA THR A 98 8.36 6.35 7.61
C THR A 98 8.44 7.77 7.06
N ARG A 99 9.63 8.39 7.01
CA ARG A 99 9.79 9.78 6.58
C ARG A 99 9.29 10.06 5.16
N CYS A 100 9.50 9.14 4.22
CA CYS A 100 9.13 9.32 2.82
C CYS A 100 7.64 9.03 2.55
N LYS A 101 6.95 8.39 3.48
CA LYS A 101 5.56 7.95 3.36
C LYS A 101 4.60 8.62 4.36
N ALA A 102 5.09 9.40 5.32
CA ALA A 102 4.30 9.88 6.46
C ALA A 102 3.71 11.30 6.33
N PHE A 103 3.78 11.94 5.15
CA PHE A 103 3.24 13.29 4.97
C PHE A 103 1.72 13.31 5.10
N ASP A 104 1.15 14.47 5.43
CA ASP A 104 -0.30 14.68 5.46
C ASP A 104 -0.91 14.25 4.11
N GLY A 105 -1.95 13.42 4.15
CA GLY A 105 -2.61 12.89 2.96
C GLY A 105 -1.90 11.75 2.20
N PHE A 106 -0.72 11.28 2.61
CA PHE A 106 0.03 10.24 1.87
C PHE A 106 -0.51 8.82 2.00
N ALA A 107 -1.60 8.60 2.73
CA ALA A 107 -2.35 7.34 2.78
C ALA A 107 -3.80 7.55 2.28
N PRO A 108 -4.04 7.83 0.98
CA PRO A 108 -5.38 7.77 0.44
C PRO A 108 -5.93 6.34 0.49
N LEU A 109 -7.12 6.17 1.04
CA LEU A 109 -7.82 4.90 1.19
C LEU A 109 -9.28 5.02 0.71
N GLY A 110 -9.87 3.91 0.29
CA GLY A 110 -11.27 3.84 -0.12
C GLY A 110 -11.49 2.98 -1.37
N PRO A 111 -12.57 3.19 -2.14
CA PRO A 111 -13.68 4.10 -1.85
C PRO A 111 -14.62 3.55 -0.76
N VAL A 112 -14.59 2.24 -0.53
CA VAL A 112 -15.46 1.53 0.41
C VAL A 112 -14.65 0.50 1.20
N LEU A 113 -15.26 -0.01 2.28
CA LEU A 113 -14.75 -1.17 3.00
C LEU A 113 -15.55 -2.41 2.56
N ALA A 114 -14.91 -3.30 1.80
CA ALA A 114 -15.49 -4.57 1.41
C ALA A 114 -15.43 -5.55 2.60
N ASN A 115 -16.58 -6.09 3.00
CA ASN A 115 -16.65 -7.08 4.07
C ASN A 115 -15.76 -8.30 3.75
N ALA A 116 -14.99 -8.76 4.73
CA ALA A 116 -14.00 -9.82 4.55
C ALA A 116 -14.58 -11.13 3.99
N GLN A 117 -15.74 -11.55 4.49
CA GLN A 117 -16.40 -12.78 4.08
C GLN A 117 -16.89 -12.70 2.62
N SER A 118 -17.46 -11.56 2.22
CA SER A 118 -17.94 -11.35 0.85
C SER A 118 -16.79 -11.14 -0.14
N PHE A 119 -15.68 -10.57 0.33
CA PHE A 119 -14.50 -10.37 -0.50
C PHE A 119 -13.83 -11.71 -0.86
N GLY A 120 -13.71 -12.63 0.10
CA GLY A 120 -13.15 -13.95 -0.13
C GLY A 120 -11.62 -13.93 -0.34
N ASP A 121 -11.12 -14.89 -1.10
CA ASP A 121 -9.68 -15.06 -1.34
C ASP A 121 -9.07 -13.87 -2.09
N THR A 122 -8.06 -13.23 -1.47
CA THR A 122 -7.37 -12.07 -2.04
C THR A 122 -6.59 -12.45 -3.29
N ALA A 123 -6.01 -13.66 -3.37
CA ALA A 123 -5.21 -14.07 -4.52
C ALA A 123 -6.03 -14.20 -5.82
N SER A 124 -7.36 -14.36 -5.70
CA SER A 124 -8.30 -14.35 -6.82
C SER A 124 -8.62 -12.96 -7.38
N LYS A 125 -8.17 -11.89 -6.70
CA LYS A 125 -8.49 -10.51 -7.05
C LYS A 125 -7.39 -9.90 -7.89
N ARG A 126 -7.76 -8.92 -8.71
CA ARG A 126 -6.83 -8.13 -9.51
C ARG A 126 -6.70 -6.72 -8.95
N ILE A 127 -5.49 -6.19 -8.97
CA ILE A 127 -5.15 -4.80 -8.65
C ILE A 127 -4.57 -4.10 -9.88
N VAL A 128 -5.13 -2.94 -10.21
CA VAL A 128 -4.69 -2.13 -11.34
C VAL A 128 -4.47 -0.69 -10.90
N THR A 129 -3.27 -0.15 -11.12
CA THR A 129 -2.97 1.26 -10.89
C THR A 129 -2.72 1.96 -12.22
N LYS A 130 -3.45 3.06 -12.45
CA LYS A 130 -3.29 3.92 -13.62
C LYS A 130 -2.98 5.35 -13.20
N VAL A 131 -2.16 6.03 -13.99
CA VAL A 131 -1.96 7.48 -13.90
C VAL A 131 -2.42 8.11 -15.21
N ASN A 132 -3.37 9.03 -15.14
CA ASN A 132 -3.98 9.68 -16.31
C ASN A 132 -4.47 8.66 -17.36
N GLY A 133 -5.06 7.55 -16.88
CA GLY A 133 -5.56 6.45 -17.73
C GLY A 133 -4.49 5.46 -18.23
N LYS A 134 -3.19 5.77 -18.11
CA LYS A 134 -2.11 4.85 -18.46
C LYS A 134 -1.89 3.84 -17.33
N THR A 135 -1.96 2.55 -17.64
CA THR A 135 -1.65 1.48 -16.69
C THR A 135 -0.16 1.43 -16.36
N PHE A 136 0.14 1.41 -15.07
CA PHE A 136 1.48 1.24 -14.52
C PHE A 136 1.62 -0.06 -13.75
N GLN A 137 0.61 -0.42 -12.97
CA GLN A 137 0.56 -1.68 -12.23
C GLN A 137 -0.65 -2.48 -12.69
N ASP A 138 -0.44 -3.78 -12.92
CA ASP A 138 -1.51 -4.71 -13.28
C ASP A 138 -1.12 -6.11 -12.80
N SER A 139 -1.70 -6.55 -11.69
CA SER A 139 -1.28 -7.76 -11.01
C SER A 139 -2.44 -8.42 -10.26
N ASP A 140 -2.23 -9.66 -9.85
CA ASP A 140 -3.10 -10.31 -8.89
C ASP A 140 -2.76 -9.80 -7.47
N CYS A 141 -3.75 -9.76 -6.58
CA CYS A 141 -3.58 -9.44 -5.15
C CYS A 141 -2.99 -10.63 -4.36
N ASP A 142 -2.00 -11.30 -4.95
CA ASP A 142 -1.25 -12.43 -4.40
C ASP A 142 -0.16 -11.90 -3.46
N LEU A 143 -0.45 -11.83 -2.16
CA LEU A 143 0.45 -11.27 -1.14
C LEU A 143 1.59 -12.25 -0.82
N ILE A 144 2.81 -11.74 -0.56
CA ILE A 144 3.94 -12.58 -0.12
C ILE A 144 3.66 -13.18 1.26
N HIS A 145 3.11 -12.35 2.15
CA HIS A 145 2.54 -12.75 3.42
C HIS A 145 1.05 -12.48 3.35
N ASP A 146 0.23 -13.51 3.53
CA ASP A 146 -1.22 -13.36 3.46
C ASP A 146 -1.77 -12.49 4.61
N ALA A 147 -3.06 -12.14 4.50
CA ALA A 147 -3.70 -11.23 5.47
C ALA A 147 -3.68 -11.79 6.90
N ALA A 148 -3.85 -13.10 7.07
CA ALA A 148 -3.81 -13.77 8.36
C ALA A 148 -2.41 -13.69 8.99
N THR A 149 -1.37 -13.96 8.19
CA THR A 149 0.04 -13.85 8.57
C THR A 149 0.38 -12.43 9.00
N LEU A 150 -0.04 -11.41 8.25
CA LEU A 150 0.23 -10.01 8.58
C LEU A 150 -0.44 -9.57 9.88
N VAL A 151 -1.71 -9.92 10.10
CA VAL A 151 -2.42 -9.61 11.35
C VAL A 151 -1.79 -10.33 12.53
N SER A 152 -1.50 -11.63 12.39
CA SER A 152 -0.83 -12.41 13.43
C SER A 152 0.52 -11.79 13.79
N PHE A 153 1.38 -11.55 12.80
CA PHE A 153 2.72 -10.98 12.98
C PHE A 153 2.69 -9.62 13.67
N LEU A 154 1.88 -8.68 13.19
CA LEU A 154 1.80 -7.32 13.74
C LEU A 154 1.20 -7.27 15.16
N SER A 155 0.47 -8.31 15.57
CA SER A 155 -0.11 -8.40 16.91
C SER A 155 0.84 -8.99 17.96
N GLN A 156 2.01 -9.52 17.56
CA GLN A 156 2.94 -10.16 18.50
C GLN A 156 3.62 -9.12 19.41
N GLY A 157 3.39 -9.22 20.72
CA GLY A 157 4.00 -8.36 21.74
C GLY A 157 3.44 -6.94 21.82
N THR A 158 2.64 -6.50 20.85
CA THR A 158 2.00 -5.17 20.84
C THR A 158 0.56 -5.29 20.37
N THR A 159 -0.37 -4.65 21.09
CA THR A 159 -1.76 -4.62 20.66
C THR A 159 -1.89 -3.85 19.36
N LEU A 160 -2.42 -4.51 18.33
CA LEU A 160 -2.87 -3.90 17.10
C LEU A 160 -4.33 -3.45 17.31
N PRO A 161 -4.62 -2.14 17.40
CA PRO A 161 -5.94 -1.66 17.77
C PRO A 161 -7.03 -1.99 16.74
N ALA A 162 -8.29 -2.03 17.17
CA ALA A 162 -9.45 -2.06 16.30
C ALA A 162 -9.44 -0.87 15.32
N GLY A 163 -9.79 -1.13 14.05
CA GLY A 163 -9.76 -0.12 12.99
C GLY A 163 -8.35 0.23 12.49
N SER A 164 -7.33 -0.55 12.86
CA SER A 164 -6.00 -0.41 12.28
C SER A 164 -6.03 -0.78 10.80
N MET A 165 -5.25 -0.04 10.00
CA MET A 165 -5.17 -0.18 8.56
C MET A 165 -3.78 -0.70 8.19
N ILE A 166 -3.72 -1.93 7.66
CA ILE A 166 -2.48 -2.57 7.24
C ILE A 166 -2.39 -2.48 5.72
N MET A 167 -1.48 -1.67 5.22
CA MET A 167 -1.16 -1.58 3.78
C MET A 167 -0.21 -2.74 3.44
N THR A 168 -0.63 -3.63 2.53
CA THR A 168 -0.05 -4.98 2.40
C THR A 168 1.14 -5.07 1.44
N GLY A 169 1.61 -3.94 0.92
CA GLY A 169 2.64 -3.88 -0.10
C GLY A 169 2.06 -3.79 -1.52
N SER A 170 2.82 -3.11 -2.37
CA SER A 170 2.46 -2.77 -3.74
C SER A 170 3.06 -3.77 -4.77
N PRO A 171 2.33 -4.12 -5.85
CA PRO A 171 2.86 -4.94 -6.93
C PRO A 171 3.91 -4.18 -7.78
N PRO A 172 4.60 -4.88 -8.70
CA PRO A 172 5.52 -4.25 -9.64
C PRO A 172 4.87 -3.14 -10.48
N GLY A 173 5.67 -2.16 -10.90
CA GLY A 173 5.24 -1.12 -11.84
C GLY A 173 5.08 0.28 -11.27
N ILE A 174 5.58 0.55 -10.06
CA ILE A 174 5.66 1.90 -9.50
C ILE A 174 6.44 2.85 -10.43
N GLY A 175 6.14 4.15 -10.36
CA GLY A 175 6.71 5.15 -11.25
C GLY A 175 8.25 5.18 -11.23
N TYR A 176 8.85 5.04 -10.06
CA TYR A 176 10.32 5.04 -9.89
C TYR A 176 11.04 3.88 -10.60
N PHE A 177 10.40 2.71 -10.73
CA PHE A 177 10.96 1.54 -11.41
C PHE A 177 10.39 1.33 -12.83
N SER A 178 9.52 2.23 -13.29
CA SER A 178 9.01 2.19 -14.66
C SER A 178 10.06 2.64 -15.69
N ASN A 179 9.88 2.26 -16.95
CA ASN A 179 10.75 2.67 -18.05
C ASN A 179 9.92 3.26 -19.22
N PRO A 180 10.06 4.56 -19.53
CA PRO A 180 10.84 5.56 -18.79
C PRO A 180 10.27 5.77 -17.38
N GLN A 181 11.12 6.20 -16.44
CA GLN A 181 10.68 6.54 -15.09
C GLN A 181 9.58 7.62 -15.13
N TYR A 182 8.65 7.50 -14.19
CA TYR A 182 7.56 8.45 -14.03
C TYR A 182 7.50 8.94 -12.59
N GLN A 183 7.53 10.26 -12.41
CA GLN A 183 7.20 10.91 -11.15
C GLN A 183 5.86 11.61 -11.30
N LEU A 184 5.05 11.58 -10.25
CA LEU A 184 3.78 12.30 -10.21
C LEU A 184 4.00 13.79 -10.45
N ARG A 185 3.01 14.43 -11.07
CA ARG A 185 2.98 15.87 -11.36
C ARG A 185 1.71 16.50 -10.80
N ASP A 186 1.72 17.81 -10.71
CA ASP A 186 0.51 18.57 -10.38
C ASP A 186 -0.61 18.25 -11.38
N GLY A 187 -1.81 18.01 -10.87
CA GLY A 187 -2.98 17.63 -11.66
C GLY A 187 -3.07 16.16 -12.07
N ASP A 188 -2.03 15.33 -11.82
CA ASP A 188 -2.10 13.90 -12.14
C ASP A 188 -3.24 13.21 -11.41
N VAL A 189 -3.97 12.36 -12.12
CA VAL A 189 -5.03 11.51 -11.56
C VAL A 189 -4.52 10.09 -11.44
N VAL A 190 -4.41 9.61 -10.20
CA VAL A 190 -4.08 8.22 -9.88
C VAL A 190 -5.38 7.47 -9.59
N SER A 191 -5.61 6.36 -10.30
CA SER A 191 -6.69 5.43 -9.99
C SER A 191 -6.11 4.07 -9.59
N VAL A 192 -6.44 3.59 -8.40
CA VAL A 192 -6.13 2.24 -7.94
C VAL A 192 -7.45 1.46 -7.86
N GLU A 193 -7.56 0.39 -8.63
CA GLU A 193 -8.75 -0.46 -8.68
C GLU A 193 -8.42 -1.84 -8.13
N ILE A 194 -9.31 -2.37 -7.28
CA ILE A 194 -9.27 -3.76 -6.84
C ILE A 194 -10.61 -4.44 -7.15
N SER A 195 -10.55 -5.57 -7.85
CA SER A 195 -11.73 -6.38 -8.16
C SER A 195 -12.50 -6.75 -6.89
N GLY A 196 -13.79 -6.42 -6.82
CA GLY A 196 -14.63 -6.68 -5.65
C GLY A 196 -14.61 -5.59 -4.57
N ILE A 197 -13.84 -4.51 -4.74
CA ILE A 197 -13.90 -3.32 -3.88
C ILE A 197 -14.37 -2.10 -4.68
N GLY A 198 -13.73 -1.84 -5.82
CA GLY A 198 -13.95 -0.64 -6.63
C GLY A 198 -12.65 0.15 -6.84
N THR A 199 -12.79 1.42 -7.19
CA THR A 199 -11.67 2.26 -7.62
C THR A 199 -11.49 3.45 -6.69
N LEU A 200 -10.32 3.54 -6.06
CA LEU A 200 -9.84 4.73 -5.37
C LEU A 200 -9.26 5.69 -6.40
N LEU A 201 -9.80 6.90 -6.49
CA LEU A 201 -9.35 7.94 -7.41
C LEU A 201 -8.84 9.13 -6.63
N ASN A 202 -7.59 9.53 -6.89
CA ASN A 202 -6.97 10.69 -6.28
C ASN A 202 -6.35 11.63 -7.32
N THR A 203 -6.64 12.92 -7.21
CA THR A 203 -5.98 13.97 -8.00
C THR A 203 -4.88 14.61 -7.14
N MET A 204 -3.66 14.63 -7.65
CA MET A 204 -2.52 15.24 -6.97
C MET A 204 -2.58 16.76 -7.13
N VAL A 205 -2.45 17.48 -6.01
CA VAL A 205 -2.44 18.96 -5.98
C VAL A 205 -1.17 19.41 -5.30
N PHE A 206 -0.22 19.96 -6.06
CA PHE A 206 1.09 20.34 -5.53
C PHE A 206 1.02 21.72 -4.86
N GLU A 207 1.74 21.90 -3.75
CA GLU A 207 1.86 23.17 -3.01
C GLU A 207 2.88 24.16 -3.59
#